data_AF-A0A1Z9TJ07-F1
#
_entry.id   AF-A0A1Z9TJ07-F1
#
_cell.length_a   1.000
_cell.length_b   1.000
_cell.length_c   1.000
_cell.angle_alpha   90.00
_cell.angle_beta   90.00
_cell.angle_gamma   90.00
#
_symmetry.space_group_name_H-M   'P 1'
#
loop_
_entity.id
_entity.type
_entity.pdbx_description
1 polymer ?
#
loop_
_entity_poly.entity_id
_entity_poly.type
_entity_poly.pdbx_seq_one_letter_code
_entity_poly.pdbx_strand_id
1 'polypeptide(L)'
;MKIAITGTTGLAAAIAGALQDHIISTPRVEDITMNGIHWWGFNYDNPNHVDVLINHAHRGFRQTEILMHTYEAWKHDKTKYIINISSRAAQPNISKGYMYATQKASLNFLTNTLVYNSDKQCRITTINLGLLNDEDLPSLTHEEVADAVKYLIDLPQHIEIPEMTLQNSANYQDVQSDKEAIKEAEWLAQKQF
;
A
#
# COMPACT_ATOMS: atom_id res chain seq x y z
N MET A 1 -13.34 -4.27 13.57
CA MET A 1 -13.75 -3.43 12.42
C MET A 1 -13.99 -4.31 11.21
N LYS A 2 -14.61 -3.79 10.15
CA LYS A 2 -14.66 -4.45 8.84
C LYS A 2 -13.59 -3.84 7.94
N ILE A 3 -12.68 -4.65 7.44
CA ILE A 3 -11.49 -4.19 6.71
C ILE A 3 -11.49 -4.81 5.32
N ALA A 4 -11.32 -3.98 4.31
CA ALA A 4 -11.08 -4.42 2.94
C ALA A 4 -9.58 -4.35 2.62
N ILE A 5 -9.02 -5.41 2.02
CA ILE A 5 -7.64 -5.45 1.56
C ILE A 5 -7.63 -5.84 0.09
N THR A 6 -7.05 -5.03 -0.79
CA THR A 6 -6.94 -5.43 -2.19
C THR A 6 -5.76 -6.39 -2.39
N GLY A 7 -6.05 -7.58 -2.92
CA GLY A 7 -5.09 -8.69 -3.06
C GLY A 7 -5.28 -9.79 -2.00
N THR A 8 -4.67 -10.94 -2.21
CA THR A 8 -4.88 -12.15 -1.36
C THR A 8 -3.61 -12.92 -1.03
N THR A 9 -2.44 -12.51 -1.56
CA THR A 9 -1.18 -13.24 -1.42
C THR A 9 -0.06 -12.33 -0.94
N GLY A 10 1.05 -12.94 -0.50
CA GLY A 10 2.24 -12.23 -0.03
C GLY A 10 1.88 -11.27 1.11
N LEU A 11 2.22 -9.98 0.93
CA LEU A 11 1.96 -8.95 1.92
C LEU A 11 0.48 -8.83 2.31
N ALA A 12 -0.46 -8.98 1.35
CA ALA A 12 -1.89 -8.90 1.66
C ALA A 12 -2.33 -10.04 2.61
N ALA A 13 -1.77 -11.24 2.44
CA ALA A 13 -2.05 -12.38 3.30
C ALA A 13 -1.45 -12.17 4.70
N ALA A 14 -0.23 -11.65 4.80
CA ALA A 14 0.39 -11.32 6.08
C ALA A 14 -0.40 -10.26 6.85
N ILE A 15 -0.83 -9.19 6.18
CA ILE A 15 -1.68 -8.15 6.78
C ILE A 15 -3.02 -8.74 7.24
N ALA A 16 -3.67 -9.57 6.42
CA ALA A 16 -4.91 -10.23 6.82
C ALA A 16 -4.73 -11.13 8.05
N GLY A 17 -3.61 -11.85 8.14
CA GLY A 17 -3.25 -12.68 9.29
C GLY A 17 -3.02 -11.86 10.56
N ALA A 18 -2.29 -10.74 10.48
CA ALA A 18 -2.05 -9.85 11.61
C ALA A 18 -3.33 -9.16 12.13
N LEU A 19 -4.36 -9.07 11.29
CA LEU A 19 -5.66 -8.45 11.58
C LEU A 19 -6.79 -9.48 11.71
N GLN A 20 -6.47 -10.74 12.02
CA GLN A 20 -7.45 -11.84 12.10
C GLN A 20 -8.56 -11.64 13.15
N ASP A 21 -8.38 -10.71 14.09
CA ASP A 21 -9.38 -10.28 15.07
C ASP A 21 -10.43 -9.30 14.48
N HIS A 22 -10.36 -9.02 13.18
CA HIS A 22 -11.29 -8.19 12.44
C HIS A 22 -11.98 -8.97 11.32
N ILE A 23 -13.08 -8.42 10.81
CA ILE A 23 -13.78 -8.99 9.66
C ILE A 23 -13.05 -8.55 8.40
N ILE A 24 -12.35 -9.46 7.74
CA ILE A 24 -11.56 -9.18 6.54
C ILE A 24 -12.35 -9.52 5.28
N SER A 25 -12.33 -8.62 4.30
CA SER A 25 -12.78 -8.85 2.93
C SER A 25 -11.65 -8.56 1.94
N THR A 26 -11.57 -9.32 0.86
CA THR A 26 -10.50 -9.19 -0.14
C THR A 26 -11.07 -8.89 -1.53
N PRO A 27 -11.61 -7.69 -1.77
CA PRO A 27 -12.17 -7.33 -3.07
C PRO A 27 -11.10 -7.32 -4.15
N ARG A 28 -11.50 -7.62 -5.39
CA ARG A 28 -10.63 -7.37 -6.54
C ARG A 28 -10.56 -5.88 -6.82
N VAL A 29 -9.44 -5.45 -7.42
CA VAL A 29 -9.26 -4.06 -7.87
C VAL A 29 -10.37 -3.65 -8.83
N GLU A 30 -10.75 -4.55 -9.73
CA GLU A 30 -11.80 -4.35 -10.72
C GLU A 30 -13.17 -4.15 -10.06
N ASP A 31 -13.48 -4.89 -8.98
CA ASP A 31 -14.75 -4.76 -8.28
C ASP A 31 -14.95 -3.34 -7.72
N ILE A 32 -13.88 -2.71 -7.21
CA ILE A 32 -13.95 -1.34 -6.70
C ILE A 32 -13.99 -0.35 -7.87
N THR A 33 -13.04 -0.45 -8.79
CA THR A 33 -12.88 0.53 -9.89
C THR A 33 -14.05 0.56 -10.87
N MET A 34 -14.71 -0.57 -11.13
CA MET A 34 -15.89 -0.62 -12.00
C MET A 34 -17.14 -0.03 -11.35
N ASN A 35 -17.26 -0.09 -10.03
CA ASN A 35 -18.42 0.42 -9.29
C ASN A 35 -18.18 1.84 -8.73
N GLY A 36 -16.94 2.30 -8.69
CA GLY A 36 -16.57 3.61 -8.17
C GLY A 36 -17.07 3.84 -6.74
N ILE A 37 -17.69 5.00 -6.51
CA ILE A 37 -18.28 5.36 -5.20
C ILE A 37 -19.48 4.48 -4.80
N HIS A 38 -20.01 3.66 -5.71
CA HIS A 38 -21.16 2.78 -5.46
C HIS A 38 -20.74 1.35 -5.10
N TRP A 39 -19.44 1.07 -4.97
CA TRP A 39 -18.98 -0.23 -4.50
C TRP A 39 -19.58 -0.57 -3.13
N TRP A 40 -20.04 -1.82 -2.97
CA TRP A 40 -20.85 -2.24 -1.81
C TRP A 40 -20.17 -2.00 -0.46
N GLY A 41 -18.82 -2.00 -0.41
CA GLY A 41 -18.06 -1.74 0.80
C GLY A 41 -18.21 -0.30 1.31
N PHE A 42 -18.65 0.63 0.46
CA PHE A 42 -18.88 2.03 0.83
C PHE A 42 -20.31 2.32 1.30
N ASN A 43 -21.26 1.40 1.09
CA ASN A 43 -22.67 1.63 1.39
C ASN A 43 -23.03 1.19 2.82
N TYR A 44 -23.34 2.13 3.73
CA TYR A 44 -23.70 1.84 5.13
C TYR A 44 -24.92 0.91 5.29
N ASP A 45 -25.87 0.95 4.36
CA ASP A 45 -27.04 0.06 4.39
C ASP A 45 -26.65 -1.40 4.08
N ASN A 46 -25.47 -1.62 3.50
CA ASN A 46 -24.94 -2.94 3.29
C ASN A 46 -24.39 -3.48 4.62
N PRO A 47 -24.84 -4.66 5.11
CA PRO A 47 -24.30 -5.25 6.34
C PRO A 47 -22.82 -5.60 6.25
N ASN A 48 -22.24 -5.64 5.05
CA ASN A 48 -20.81 -5.90 4.81
C ASN A 48 -19.99 -4.64 4.52
N HIS A 49 -20.54 -3.42 4.67
CA HIS A 49 -19.75 -2.20 4.50
C HIS A 49 -18.44 -2.23 5.31
N VAL A 50 -17.42 -1.53 4.85
CA VAL A 50 -16.10 -1.55 5.48
C VAL A 50 -15.77 -0.22 6.14
N ASP A 51 -14.92 -0.28 7.16
CA ASP A 51 -14.45 0.86 7.95
C ASP A 51 -13.05 1.30 7.54
N VAL A 52 -12.25 0.32 7.11
CA VAL A 52 -10.87 0.52 6.66
C VAL A 52 -10.68 -0.08 5.28
N LEU A 53 -10.02 0.65 4.39
CA LEU A 53 -9.55 0.13 3.11
C LEU A 53 -8.02 0.15 3.07
N ILE A 54 -7.42 -1.02 2.89
CA ILE A 54 -5.99 -1.22 2.64
C ILE A 54 -5.81 -1.41 1.13
N ASN A 55 -5.46 -0.32 0.47
CA ASN A 55 -5.24 -0.24 -0.97
C ASN A 55 -3.83 -0.73 -1.33
N HIS A 56 -3.71 -2.06 -1.47
CA HIS A 56 -2.45 -2.75 -1.63
C HIS A 56 -2.16 -3.22 -3.07
N ALA A 57 -3.11 -3.89 -3.72
CA ALA A 57 -2.89 -4.55 -5.00
C ALA A 57 -2.49 -3.54 -6.09
N HIS A 58 -1.29 -3.73 -6.64
CA HIS A 58 -0.77 -2.88 -7.72
C HIS A 58 -1.25 -3.38 -9.08
N ARG A 59 -1.98 -2.52 -9.80
CA ARG A 59 -2.35 -2.70 -11.21
C ARG A 59 -2.35 -1.35 -11.91
N GLY A 60 -1.25 -0.98 -12.56
CA GLY A 60 -1.16 0.33 -13.24
C GLY A 60 -1.44 1.51 -12.29
N PHE A 61 -2.30 2.43 -12.72
CA PHE A 61 -2.77 3.57 -11.91
C PHE A 61 -4.02 3.26 -11.07
N ARG A 62 -4.49 2.00 -11.02
CA ARG A 62 -5.75 1.65 -10.34
C ARG A 62 -5.74 1.93 -8.84
N GLN A 63 -4.58 1.91 -8.19
CA GLN A 63 -4.49 2.33 -6.79
C GLN A 63 -4.86 3.81 -6.61
N THR A 64 -4.46 4.69 -7.54
CA THR A 64 -4.83 6.11 -7.54
C THR A 64 -6.34 6.29 -7.76
N GLU A 65 -6.93 5.51 -8.66
CA GLU A 65 -8.38 5.53 -8.90
C GLU A 65 -9.16 5.04 -7.67
N ILE A 66 -8.74 3.93 -7.06
CA ILE A 66 -9.32 3.42 -5.81
C ILE A 66 -9.24 4.47 -4.71
N LEU A 67 -8.10 5.15 -4.57
CA LEU A 67 -7.94 6.22 -3.58
C LEU A 67 -8.97 7.33 -3.81
N MET A 68 -9.17 7.80 -5.05
CA MET A 68 -10.20 8.82 -5.33
C MET A 68 -11.61 8.33 -5.03
N HIS A 69 -11.99 7.13 -5.46
CA HIS A 69 -13.34 6.61 -5.18
C HIS A 69 -13.60 6.45 -3.69
N THR A 70 -12.61 5.95 -2.95
CA THR A 70 -12.72 5.76 -1.50
C THR A 70 -12.77 7.10 -0.78
N TYR A 71 -11.93 8.06 -1.18
CA TYR A 71 -11.94 9.42 -0.66
C TYR A 71 -13.31 10.08 -0.86
N GLU A 72 -13.84 10.07 -2.09
CA GLU A 72 -15.15 10.70 -2.36
C GLU A 72 -16.27 10.06 -1.54
N ALA A 73 -16.22 8.74 -1.33
CA ALA A 73 -17.20 8.04 -0.50
C ALA A 73 -17.07 8.37 1.01
N TRP A 74 -15.86 8.62 1.51
CA TRP A 74 -15.58 8.65 2.95
C TRP A 74 -15.10 10.00 3.50
N LYS A 75 -14.83 11.01 2.65
CA LYS A 75 -14.15 12.25 3.04
C LYS A 75 -14.81 12.99 4.21
N HIS A 76 -16.10 12.84 4.46
CA HIS A 76 -16.78 13.49 5.58
C HIS A 76 -17.05 12.58 6.78
N ASP A 77 -16.53 11.36 6.80
CA ASP A 77 -16.68 10.42 7.92
C ASP A 77 -15.36 10.20 8.66
N LYS A 78 -15.26 10.78 9.86
CA LYS A 78 -14.13 10.63 10.78
C LYS A 78 -13.87 9.20 11.25
N THR A 79 -14.81 8.27 11.08
CA THR A 79 -14.68 6.86 11.49
C THR A 79 -13.98 6.00 10.44
N LYS A 80 -13.78 6.52 9.22
CA LYS A 80 -13.18 5.79 8.09
C LYS A 80 -11.69 6.00 7.99
N TYR A 81 -11.00 4.98 7.47
CA TYR A 81 -9.55 5.00 7.30
C TYR A 81 -9.09 4.37 5.98
N ILE A 82 -8.29 5.12 5.21
CA ILE A 82 -7.64 4.67 3.99
C ILE A 82 -6.15 4.45 4.24
N ILE A 83 -5.63 3.26 3.97
CA ILE A 83 -4.21 2.94 4.04
C ILE A 83 -3.74 2.53 2.64
N ASN A 84 -2.85 3.33 2.03
CA ASN A 84 -2.27 3.05 0.73
C ASN A 84 -0.92 2.36 0.88
N ILE A 85 -0.72 1.22 0.20
CA ILE A 85 0.60 0.59 0.10
C ILE A 85 1.31 1.07 -1.16
N SER A 86 2.31 1.91 -0.95
CA SER A 86 3.16 2.49 -1.96
C SER A 86 4.59 1.93 -1.87
N SER A 87 5.55 2.62 -2.51
CA SER A 87 6.94 2.23 -2.49
C SER A 87 7.84 3.46 -2.46
N ARG A 88 9.01 3.35 -1.83
CA ARG A 88 10.07 4.35 -1.93
C ARG A 88 10.50 4.63 -3.38
N ALA A 89 10.21 3.71 -4.32
CA ALA A 89 10.40 3.90 -5.75
C ALA A 89 9.65 5.12 -6.34
N ALA A 90 8.66 5.66 -5.61
CA ALA A 90 8.00 6.92 -5.95
C ALA A 90 8.95 8.13 -5.92
N GLN A 91 10.04 8.05 -5.15
CA GLN A 91 11.00 9.13 -5.02
C GLN A 91 11.89 9.25 -6.27
N PRO A 92 12.30 10.47 -6.65
CA PRO A 92 13.21 10.67 -7.77
C PRO A 92 14.52 9.90 -7.55
N ASN A 93 15.10 9.38 -8.62
CA ASN A 93 16.42 8.72 -8.64
C ASN A 93 16.54 7.42 -7.83
N ILE A 94 15.45 6.87 -7.28
CA ILE A 94 15.47 5.57 -6.59
C ILE A 94 15.17 4.41 -7.56
N SER A 95 14.20 4.57 -8.46
CA SER A 95 13.79 3.51 -9.39
C SER A 95 14.39 3.69 -10.78
N LYS A 96 14.92 2.60 -11.37
CA LYS A 96 15.24 2.53 -12.81
C LYS A 96 14.00 2.26 -13.69
N GLY A 97 12.87 1.86 -13.09
CA GLY A 97 11.62 1.58 -13.78
C GLY A 97 10.67 2.79 -13.79
N TYR A 98 10.67 3.54 -14.90
CA TYR A 98 9.95 4.81 -15.01
C TYR A 98 8.45 4.67 -14.75
N MET A 99 7.78 3.66 -15.32
CA MET A 99 6.32 3.55 -15.22
C MET A 99 5.84 3.17 -13.81
N TYR A 100 6.48 2.21 -13.16
CA TYR A 100 6.15 1.83 -11.77
C TYR A 100 6.39 3.01 -10.81
N ALA A 101 7.53 3.70 -10.96
CA ALA A 101 7.84 4.90 -10.19
C ALA A 101 6.77 5.98 -10.36
N THR A 102 6.38 6.27 -11.61
CA THR A 102 5.32 7.25 -11.90
C THR A 102 3.98 6.86 -11.27
N GLN A 103 3.61 5.58 -11.28
CA GLN A 103 2.37 5.10 -10.67
C GLN A 103 2.38 5.31 -9.15
N LYS A 104 3.48 4.96 -8.48
CA LYS A 104 3.63 5.17 -7.03
C LYS A 104 3.75 6.65 -6.67
N ALA A 105 4.45 7.44 -7.48
CA ALA A 105 4.51 8.90 -7.34
C ALA A 105 3.13 9.56 -7.50
N SER A 106 2.33 9.09 -8.46
CA SER A 106 0.94 9.56 -8.63
C SER A 106 0.08 9.27 -7.41
N LEU A 107 0.18 8.06 -6.84
CA LEU A 107 -0.54 7.69 -5.61
C LEU A 107 -0.13 8.58 -4.42
N ASN A 108 1.18 8.79 -4.23
CA ASN A 108 1.70 9.64 -3.15
C ASN A 108 1.27 11.10 -3.34
N PHE A 109 1.41 11.63 -4.55
CA PHE A 109 1.02 13.01 -4.88
C PHE A 109 -0.47 13.24 -4.62
N LEU A 110 -1.32 12.31 -5.07
CA LEU A 110 -2.74 12.41 -4.82
C LEU A 110 -3.05 12.35 -3.31
N THR A 111 -2.45 11.40 -2.58
CA THR A 111 -2.64 11.27 -1.13
C THR A 111 -2.29 12.58 -0.42
N ASN A 112 -1.13 13.18 -0.73
CA ASN A 112 -0.72 14.44 -0.11
C ASN A 112 -1.68 15.59 -0.43
N THR A 113 -2.19 15.65 -1.67
CA THR A 113 -3.21 16.64 -2.05
C THR A 113 -4.49 16.47 -1.23
N LEU A 114 -4.96 15.23 -1.05
CA LEU A 114 -6.16 14.95 -0.26
C LEU A 114 -5.92 15.20 1.24
N VAL A 115 -4.74 14.92 1.76
CA VAL A 115 -4.44 15.14 3.19
C VAL A 115 -4.38 16.63 3.53
N TYR A 116 -3.71 17.43 2.70
CA TYR A 116 -3.37 18.82 3.05
C TYR A 116 -4.22 19.88 2.36
N ASN A 117 -4.86 19.56 1.23
CA ASN A 117 -5.59 20.52 0.40
C ASN A 117 -7.05 20.09 0.16
N SER A 118 -7.67 19.44 1.15
CA SER A 118 -9.09 19.06 1.10
C SER A 118 -9.78 19.25 2.45
N ASP A 119 -11.09 19.06 2.48
CA ASP A 119 -11.95 19.13 3.67
C ASP A 119 -12.16 17.75 4.33
N LYS A 120 -11.20 16.83 4.16
CA LYS A 120 -11.28 15.48 4.71
C LYS A 120 -11.46 15.48 6.23
N GLN A 121 -12.24 14.51 6.70
CA GLN A 121 -12.37 14.11 8.08
C GLN A 121 -11.91 12.66 8.30
N CYS A 122 -11.94 11.82 7.26
CA CYS A 122 -11.41 10.47 7.32
C CYS A 122 -9.87 10.48 7.48
N ARG A 123 -9.36 9.38 8.02
CA ARG A 123 -7.91 9.15 8.09
C ARG A 123 -7.38 8.68 6.75
N ILE A 124 -6.18 9.14 6.38
CA ILE A 124 -5.47 8.67 5.19
C ILE A 124 -4.00 8.49 5.54
N THR A 125 -3.43 7.32 5.26
CA THR A 125 -2.00 7.03 5.43
C THR A 125 -1.45 6.40 4.16
N THR A 126 -0.25 6.81 3.77
CA THR A 126 0.54 6.12 2.74
C THR A 126 1.79 5.50 3.35
N ILE A 127 1.97 4.20 3.13
CA ILE A 127 3.16 3.46 3.54
C ILE A 127 4.06 3.25 2.32
N ASN A 128 5.25 3.85 2.33
CA ASN A 128 6.25 3.70 1.29
C ASN A 128 7.22 2.57 1.66
N LEU A 129 7.11 1.43 0.97
CA LEU A 129 7.93 0.26 1.27
C LEU A 129 9.24 0.22 0.48
N GLY A 130 10.29 -0.24 1.17
CA GLY A 130 11.58 -0.65 0.61
C GLY A 130 11.54 -2.03 -0.05
N LEU A 131 12.70 -2.68 -0.10
CA LEU A 131 12.81 -4.06 -0.61
C LEU A 131 12.13 -5.03 0.37
N LEU A 132 11.37 -6.00 -0.14
CA LEU A 132 10.61 -6.96 0.67
C LEU A 132 10.99 -8.40 0.31
N ASN A 133 11.14 -9.27 1.31
CA ASN A 133 11.37 -10.72 1.21
C ASN A 133 12.38 -11.12 0.13
N ASP A 134 13.49 -10.42 0.07
CA ASP A 134 14.62 -10.80 -0.76
C ASP A 134 15.51 -11.73 0.07
N GLU A 135 15.82 -12.91 -0.46
CA GLU A 135 16.59 -13.95 0.25
C GLU A 135 18.08 -13.61 0.34
N ASP A 136 18.60 -12.87 -0.65
CA ASP A 136 20.02 -12.58 -0.80
C ASP A 136 20.38 -11.16 -0.37
N LEU A 137 19.39 -10.26 -0.30
CA LEU A 137 19.60 -8.84 0.04
C LEU A 137 18.90 -8.45 1.35
N PRO A 138 19.49 -7.52 2.13
CA PRO A 138 18.82 -6.92 3.27
C PRO A 138 17.47 -6.31 2.87
N SER A 139 16.39 -6.90 3.36
CA SER A 139 15.01 -6.56 3.04
C SER A 139 14.14 -6.57 4.30
N LEU A 140 12.89 -6.10 4.17
CA LEU A 140 11.87 -6.28 5.19
C LEU A 140 11.06 -7.55 4.89
N THR A 141 10.55 -8.19 5.92
CA THR A 141 9.58 -9.28 5.81
C THR A 141 8.16 -8.75 5.56
N HIS A 142 7.25 -9.61 5.12
CA HIS A 142 5.84 -9.19 5.01
C HIS A 142 5.22 -8.99 6.40
N GLU A 143 5.65 -9.76 7.39
CA GLU A 143 5.19 -9.75 8.77
C GLU A 143 5.56 -8.42 9.44
N GLU A 144 6.79 -7.91 9.26
CA GLU A 144 7.19 -6.59 9.78
C GLU A 144 6.32 -5.46 9.21
N VAL A 145 5.94 -5.54 7.94
CA VAL A 145 5.03 -4.56 7.33
C VAL A 145 3.61 -4.73 7.87
N ALA A 146 3.16 -5.97 8.09
CA ALA A 146 1.85 -6.25 8.67
C ALA A 146 1.74 -5.70 10.11
N ASP A 147 2.80 -5.80 10.90
CA ASP A 147 2.87 -5.21 12.24
C ASP A 147 2.77 -3.68 12.19
N ALA A 148 3.41 -3.03 11.21
CA ALA A 148 3.27 -1.59 11.02
C ALA A 148 1.84 -1.18 10.62
N VAL A 149 1.17 -1.97 9.78
CA VAL A 149 -0.25 -1.74 9.44
C VAL A 149 -1.13 -1.93 10.67
N LYS A 150 -0.89 -2.96 11.48
CA LYS A 150 -1.61 -3.18 12.74
C LYS A 150 -1.42 -2.02 13.71
N TYR A 151 -0.18 -1.56 13.88
CA TYR A 151 0.13 -0.39 14.69
C TYR A 151 -0.68 0.84 14.26
N LEU A 152 -0.75 1.12 12.95
CA LEU A 152 -1.53 2.24 12.41
C LEU A 152 -3.04 2.13 12.71
N ILE A 153 -3.59 0.91 12.63
CA ILE A 153 -4.99 0.62 12.93
C ILE A 153 -5.29 0.80 14.42
N ASP A 154 -4.37 0.39 15.30
CA ASP A 154 -4.53 0.46 16.75
C ASP A 154 -4.34 1.88 17.31
N LEU A 155 -3.85 2.84 16.51
CA LEU A 155 -3.72 4.23 16.93
C LEU A 155 -5.09 4.84 17.29
N PRO A 156 -5.17 5.62 18.39
CA PRO A 156 -6.35 6.40 18.74
C PRO A 156 -6.88 7.23 17.56
N GLN A 157 -8.20 7.33 17.41
CA GLN A 157 -8.85 7.98 16.26
C GLN A 157 -8.38 9.42 15.99
N HIS A 158 -7.96 10.16 17.01
CA HIS A 158 -7.48 11.54 16.89
C HIS A 158 -6.02 11.66 16.40
N ILE A 159 -5.29 10.53 16.28
CA ILE A 159 -3.92 10.48 15.78
C ILE A 159 -3.94 9.97 14.35
N GLU A 160 -3.31 10.74 13.45
CA GLU A 160 -3.10 10.37 12.06
C GLU A 160 -1.61 10.45 11.72
N ILE A 161 -1.08 9.37 11.13
CA ILE A 161 0.25 9.36 10.52
C ILE A 161 0.03 9.44 9.00
N PRO A 162 0.16 10.61 8.36
CA PRO A 162 -0.20 10.76 6.95
C PRO A 162 0.75 9.99 6.01
N GLU A 163 2.02 9.88 6.38
CA GLU A 163 3.03 9.14 5.62
C GLU A 163 3.98 8.38 6.55
N MET A 164 4.35 7.16 6.15
CA MET A 164 5.36 6.33 6.79
C MET A 164 6.24 5.69 5.71
N THR A 165 7.56 5.70 5.89
CA THR A 165 8.48 4.97 5.00
C THR A 165 9.17 3.87 5.80
N LEU A 166 9.08 2.62 5.32
CA LEU A 166 9.69 1.46 5.95
C LEU A 166 10.74 0.86 5.01
N GLN A 167 11.95 0.66 5.51
CA GLN A 167 13.03 0.00 4.78
C GLN A 167 14.00 -0.69 5.74
N ASN A 168 14.73 -1.68 5.22
CA ASN A 168 15.88 -2.24 5.92
C ASN A 168 16.93 -1.13 6.15
N SER A 169 17.61 -1.16 7.30
CA SER A 169 18.61 -0.15 7.70
C SER A 169 19.94 -0.27 6.97
N ALA A 170 20.15 -1.33 6.18
CA ALA A 170 21.35 -1.50 5.37
C ALA A 170 21.61 -0.30 4.44
N ASN A 171 22.87 -0.06 4.14
CA ASN A 171 23.27 1.03 3.26
C ASN A 171 22.69 0.83 1.85
N TYR A 172 22.05 1.88 1.32
CA TYR A 172 21.38 1.79 0.03
C TYR A 172 22.33 1.52 -1.14
N GLN A 173 23.50 2.16 -1.16
CA GLN A 173 24.46 2.01 -2.26
C GLN A 173 25.03 0.59 -2.29
N ASP A 174 25.39 0.06 -1.12
CA ASP A 174 25.89 -1.31 -1.00
C ASP A 174 24.86 -2.31 -1.52
N VAL A 175 23.58 -2.18 -1.10
CA VAL A 175 22.49 -3.04 -1.59
C VAL A 175 22.25 -2.87 -3.10
N GLN A 176 22.46 -1.68 -3.69
CA GLN A 176 22.36 -1.53 -5.14
C GLN A 176 23.52 -2.21 -5.87
N SER A 177 24.74 -2.10 -5.34
CA SER A 177 25.91 -2.78 -5.88
C SER A 177 25.76 -4.29 -5.84
N ASP A 178 25.31 -4.84 -4.70
CA ASP A 178 25.05 -6.28 -4.55
C ASP A 178 23.98 -6.75 -5.54
N LYS A 179 22.90 -5.97 -5.70
CA LYS A 179 21.84 -6.26 -6.66
C LYS A 179 22.31 -6.27 -8.11
N GLU A 180 23.26 -5.41 -8.47
CA GLU A 180 23.87 -5.40 -9.80
C GLU A 180 24.79 -6.61 -10.00
N ALA A 181 25.59 -6.97 -9.00
CA ALA A 181 26.46 -8.13 -9.03
C ALA A 181 25.67 -9.45 -9.17
N ILE A 182 24.57 -9.61 -8.43
CA ILE A 182 23.69 -10.79 -8.54
C ILE A 182 23.13 -10.91 -9.96
N LYS A 183 22.60 -9.81 -10.52
CA LYS A 183 22.06 -9.81 -11.89
C LYS A 183 23.10 -10.14 -12.94
N GLU A 184 24.33 -9.66 -12.78
CA GLU A 184 25.44 -9.98 -13.69
C GLU A 184 25.79 -11.46 -13.62
N ALA A 185 25.88 -12.03 -12.42
CA ALA A 185 26.14 -13.45 -12.20
C ALA A 185 25.05 -14.34 -12.83
N GLU A 186 23.77 -14.00 -12.61
CA GLU A 186 22.64 -14.70 -13.23
C GLU A 186 22.68 -14.65 -14.76
N TRP A 187 22.97 -13.49 -15.34
CA TRP A 187 23.08 -13.32 -16.78
C TRP A 187 24.23 -14.13 -17.39
N LEU A 188 25.38 -14.18 -16.71
CA LEU A 188 26.52 -14.99 -17.12
C LEU A 188 26.20 -16.49 -17.05
N ALA A 189 25.51 -16.94 -16.01
CA ALA A 189 25.10 -18.33 -15.85
C ALA A 189 24.12 -18.79 -16.96
N GLN A 190 23.19 -17.91 -17.37
CA GLN A 190 22.24 -18.19 -18.46
C GLN A 190 22.90 -18.32 -19.84
N LYS A 191 24.10 -17.76 -20.04
CA LYS A 191 24.84 -17.81 -21.32
C LYS A 191 25.73 -19.04 -21.48
N GLN A 192 25.90 -19.85 -20.44
CA GLN A 192 26.71 -21.06 -20.47
C GLN A 192 25.91 -22.32 -20.87
N PHE A 193 24.61 -22.15 -21.15
CA PHE A 193 23.69 -23.16 -21.70
C PHE A 193 23.14 -22.68 -23.05
#